data_AF-A0A9Q2KX90-F1
#
_entry.id   AF-A0A9Q2KX90-F1
#
_cell.length_a   1.000
_cell.length_b   1.000
_cell.length_c   1.000
_cell.angle_alpha   90.00
_cell.angle_beta   90.00
_cell.angle_gamma   90.00
#
_symmetry.space_group_name_H-M   'P 1'
#
loop_
_entity.id
_entity.type
_entity.pdbx_description
1 polymer ?
#
loop_
_entity_poly.entity_id
_entity_poly.type
_entity_poly.pdbx_seq_one_letter_code
_entity_poly.pdbx_strand_id
1 'polypeptide(L)'
;MKFRYKLQKDTNDSFLVTFPDIPEACTVIEKLEDLNNEATDALISAFDFYIESNMEIPCYKGKSSDVIFLSTNIALKVLLHNEFISSNIKKVDVFLT
;
A
#
# COMPACT_ATOMS: atom_id res chain seq x y z
N MET A 1 8.73 5.82 -0.84
CA MET A 1 8.49 4.53 -0.14
C MET A 1 8.38 3.43 -1.18
N LYS A 2 8.66 2.16 -0.86
CA LYS A 2 8.64 1.09 -1.86
C LYS A 2 8.01 -0.18 -1.31
N PHE A 3 7.37 -0.96 -2.18
CA PHE A 3 6.73 -2.24 -1.85
C PHE A 3 7.18 -3.31 -2.83
N ARG A 4 7.50 -4.50 -2.32
CA ARG A 4 7.78 -5.64 -3.18
C ARG A 4 6.48 -6.18 -3.76
N TYR A 5 6.50 -6.51 -5.05
CA TYR A 5 5.40 -7.21 -5.70
C TYR A 5 5.84 -8.60 -6.13
N LYS A 6 4.86 -9.46 -6.38
CA LYS A 6 5.02 -10.72 -7.11
C LYS A 6 4.14 -10.67 -8.35
N LEU A 7 4.70 -11.13 -9.45
CA LEU A 7 4.02 -11.23 -10.73
C LEU A 7 3.77 -12.70 -11.04
N GLN A 8 2.53 -13.07 -11.31
CA GLN A 8 2.15 -14.42 -11.72
C GLN A 8 1.42 -14.34 -13.05
N LYS A 9 1.95 -15.01 -14.08
CA LYS A 9 1.29 -15.11 -15.38
C LYS A 9 0.11 -16.07 -15.31
N ASP A 10 -1.02 -15.68 -15.87
CA ASP A 10 -2.24 -16.49 -15.97
C ASP A 10 -2.41 -17.12 -17.38
N THR A 11 -3.39 -18.00 -17.55
CA THR A 11 -3.66 -18.71 -18.82
C THR A 11 -4.12 -17.80 -19.94
N ASN A 12 -4.64 -16.60 -19.62
CA ASN A 12 -5.20 -15.65 -20.58
C ASN A 12 -4.20 -14.56 -20.97
N ASP A 13 -2.89 -14.82 -20.82
CA ASP A 13 -1.80 -13.85 -21.05
C ASP A 13 -1.82 -12.60 -20.14
N SER A 14 -2.70 -12.56 -19.14
CA SER A 14 -2.69 -11.55 -18.08
C SER A 14 -1.68 -11.87 -16.99
N PHE A 15 -1.39 -10.88 -16.15
CA PHE A 15 -0.50 -10.99 -15.02
C PHE A 15 -1.22 -10.56 -13.75
N LEU A 16 -1.27 -11.45 -12.77
CA LEU A 16 -1.67 -11.14 -11.41
C LEU A 16 -0.51 -10.49 -10.67
N VAL A 17 -0.76 -9.30 -10.13
CA VAL A 17 0.17 -8.55 -9.29
C VAL A 17 -0.30 -8.64 -7.85
N THR A 18 0.56 -9.10 -6.96
CA THR A 18 0.26 -9.24 -5.51
C THR A 18 1.37 -8.65 -4.66
N PHE A 19 1.03 -8.21 -3.46
CA PHE A 19 1.97 -7.64 -2.51
C PHE A 19 2.06 -8.53 -1.26
N PRO A 20 3.17 -9.25 -1.03
CA PRO A 20 3.28 -10.18 0.10
C PRO A 20 3.16 -9.52 1.49
N ASP A 21 3.48 -8.23 1.59
CA ASP A 21 3.41 -7.47 2.85
C ASP A 21 2.05 -6.79 3.04
N ILE A 22 1.23 -6.71 1.99
CA ILE A 22 -0.12 -6.13 1.98
C ILE A 22 -1.00 -7.04 1.10
N PRO A 23 -1.43 -8.20 1.62
CA PRO A 23 -2.15 -9.20 0.82
C PRO A 23 -3.50 -8.70 0.30
N GLU A 24 -4.07 -7.65 0.90
CA GLU A 24 -5.29 -6.99 0.43
C GLU A 24 -5.06 -6.21 -0.87
N ALA A 25 -3.82 -5.81 -1.17
CA ALA A 25 -3.47 -5.16 -2.42
C ALA A 25 -3.22 -6.23 -3.50
N CYS A 26 -4.11 -6.29 -4.49
CA CYS A 26 -3.92 -7.10 -5.69
C CYS A 26 -4.58 -6.44 -6.90
N THR A 27 -4.02 -6.69 -8.08
CA THR A 27 -4.60 -6.25 -9.35
C THR A 27 -4.19 -7.19 -10.48
N VAL A 28 -4.91 -7.15 -11.59
CA VAL A 28 -4.60 -7.89 -12.81
C VAL A 28 -4.28 -6.89 -13.90
N ILE A 29 -3.16 -7.10 -14.59
CA ILE A 29 -2.75 -6.29 -15.73
C ILE A 29 -2.63 -7.17 -16.98
N GLU A 30 -3.01 -6.63 -18.13
CA GLU A 30 -2.77 -7.31 -19.41
C GLU A 30 -1.38 -7.03 -19.96
N LYS A 31 -0.81 -5.87 -19.62
CA LYS A 31 0.48 -5.41 -20.11
C LYS A 31 1.37 -4.92 -18.99
N LEU A 32 2.68 -5.15 -19.14
CA LEU A 32 3.68 -4.71 -18.16
C LEU A 32 3.82 -3.19 -18.08
N GLU A 33 3.39 -2.44 -19.10
CA GLU A 33 3.40 -0.97 -19.08
C GLU A 33 2.44 -0.40 -18.02
N ASP A 34 1.35 -1.11 -17.73
CA ASP A 34 0.33 -0.69 -16.77
C ASP A 34 0.72 -1.04 -15.32
N LEU A 35 1.77 -1.86 -15.13
CA LEU A 35 2.18 -2.41 -13.84
C LEU A 35 2.32 -1.33 -12.76
N ASN A 36 3.01 -0.23 -13.05
CA ASN A 36 3.26 0.79 -12.02
C ASN A 36 1.98 1.52 -11.62
N ASN A 37 1.11 1.83 -12.58
CA ASN A 37 -0.11 2.59 -12.32
C ASN A 37 -1.12 1.72 -11.57
N GLU A 38 -1.47 0.57 -12.14
CA GLU A 38 -2.47 -0.35 -11.58
C GLU A 38 -2.07 -0.87 -10.21
N ALA A 39 -0.77 -1.19 -10.03
CA ALA A 39 -0.30 -1.68 -8.73
C ALA A 39 -0.21 -0.56 -7.69
N THR A 40 0.01 0.70 -8.11
CA THR A 40 -0.07 1.86 -7.20
C THR A 40 -1.51 2.11 -6.76
N ASP A 41 -2.47 2.06 -7.68
CA ASP A 41 -3.89 2.25 -7.36
C ASP A 41 -4.40 1.13 -6.44
N ALA A 42 -4.00 -0.12 -6.67
CA ALA A 42 -4.30 -1.23 -5.76
C ALA A 42 -3.73 -1.01 -4.35
N LEU A 43 -2.50 -0.49 -4.25
CA LEU A 43 -1.90 -0.15 -2.95
C LEU A 43 -2.66 0.99 -2.25
N ILE A 44 -3.04 2.04 -2.97
CA ILE A 44 -3.82 3.17 -2.41
C ILE A 44 -5.14 2.66 -1.86
N SER A 45 -5.88 1.87 -2.65
CA SER A 45 -7.14 1.30 -2.21
C SER A 45 -6.97 0.41 -0.98
N ALA A 46 -5.90 -0.38 -0.90
CA ALA A 46 -5.58 -1.15 0.29
C ALA A 46 -5.31 -0.24 1.49
N PHE A 47 -4.49 0.81 1.34
CA PHE A 47 -4.17 1.76 2.41
C PHE A 47 -5.40 2.44 3.00
N ASP A 48 -6.41 2.76 2.18
CA ASP A 48 -7.65 3.36 2.66
C ASP A 48 -8.32 2.47 3.73
N PHE A 49 -8.34 1.14 3.56
CA PHE A 49 -8.86 0.22 4.57
C PHE A 49 -8.07 0.25 5.89
N TYR A 50 -6.73 0.33 5.82
CA TYR A 50 -5.88 0.47 7.02
C TYR A 50 -6.14 1.79 7.73
N ILE A 51 -6.30 2.88 6.98
CA ILE A 51 -6.57 4.21 7.51
C ILE A 51 -7.93 4.25 8.20
N GLU A 52 -8.99 3.76 7.54
CA GLU A 52 -10.34 3.69 8.08
C GLU A 52 -10.41 2.83 9.34
N SER A 53 -9.64 1.73 9.37
CA SER A 53 -9.58 0.82 10.51
C SER A 53 -8.62 1.27 11.62
N ASN A 54 -7.96 2.44 11.47
CA ASN A 54 -6.90 2.93 12.38
C ASN A 54 -5.80 1.87 12.64
N MET A 55 -5.42 1.13 11.61
CA MET A 55 -4.33 0.15 11.66
C MET A 55 -3.06 0.74 11.07
N GLU A 56 -1.90 0.34 11.60
CA GLU A 56 -0.61 0.70 11.02
C GLU A 56 -0.46 0.05 9.63
N ILE A 57 -0.06 0.85 8.63
CA ILE A 57 0.22 0.37 7.29
C ILE A 57 1.60 -0.30 7.28
N PRO A 58 1.73 -1.58 6.86
CA PRO A 58 3.01 -2.25 6.80
C PRO A 58 4.02 -1.51 5.91
N CYS A 59 5.25 -1.32 6.39
CA CYS A 59 6.33 -0.70 5.61
C CYS A 59 7.37 -1.76 5.20
N TYR A 60 7.60 -1.94 3.90
CA TYR A 60 8.64 -2.84 3.41
C TYR A 60 10.05 -2.21 3.56
N LYS A 61 10.90 -2.84 4.37
CA LYS A 61 12.30 -2.40 4.63
C LYS A 61 13.37 -3.28 3.96
N GLY A 62 12.95 -4.27 3.15
CA GLY A 62 13.86 -5.22 2.53
C GLY A 62 14.53 -4.74 1.23
N LYS A 63 15.40 -5.59 0.71
CA LYS A 63 15.94 -5.48 -0.65
C LYS A 63 15.23 -6.52 -1.54
N SER A 64 14.54 -6.04 -2.56
CA SER A 64 13.94 -6.83 -3.64
C SER A 64 14.24 -6.13 -4.97
N SER A 65 14.41 -6.92 -6.02
CA SER A 65 14.53 -6.43 -7.40
C SER A 65 13.19 -5.90 -7.90
N ASP A 66 12.12 -6.62 -7.57
CA ASP A 66 10.75 -6.34 -7.98
C ASP A 66 10.11 -5.44 -6.93
N VAL A 67 10.12 -4.13 -7.18
CA VAL A 67 9.54 -3.12 -6.29
C VAL A 67 8.75 -2.06 -7.06
N ILE A 68 7.63 -1.63 -6.47
CA ILE A 68 6.91 -0.42 -6.88
C ILE A 68 7.36 0.73 -5.99
N PHE A 69 7.71 1.86 -6.61
CA PHE A 69 8.06 3.09 -5.92
C PHE A 69 6.84 4.02 -5.85
N LEU A 70 6.42 4.34 -4.63
CA LEU A 70 5.37 5.31 -4.42
C LEU A 70 5.91 6.72 -4.48
N SER A 71 5.11 7.62 -5.04
CA SER A 71 5.39 9.05 -5.06
C SER A 71 5.54 9.61 -3.64
N THR A 72 6.25 10.74 -3.51
CA THR A 72 6.51 11.38 -2.22
C THR A 72 5.23 11.73 -1.48
N ASN A 73 4.18 12.17 -2.18
CA ASN A 73 2.91 12.54 -1.56
C ASN A 73 2.22 11.35 -0.89
N ILE A 74 2.13 10.22 -1.58
CA ILE A 74 1.52 9.00 -1.05
C ILE A 74 2.35 8.47 0.13
N ALA A 75 3.67 8.42 -0.03
CA ALA A 75 4.58 7.99 1.03
C ALA A 75 4.43 8.86 2.29
N LEU A 76 4.28 10.18 2.14
CA LEU A 76 4.12 11.10 3.26
C LEU A 76 2.82 10.84 4.03
N LYS A 77 1.71 10.58 3.33
CA LYS A 77 0.42 10.25 3.96
C LYS A 77 0.53 8.99 4.82
N VAL A 78 1.14 7.94 4.29
CA VAL A 78 1.32 6.67 4.99
C VAL A 78 2.21 6.84 6.23
N LEU A 79 3.33 7.54 6.10
CA LEU A 79 4.22 7.79 7.23
C LEU A 79 3.52 8.61 8.33
N LEU A 80 2.79 9.66 7.95
CA LEU A 80 2.04 10.47 8.91
C LEU A 80 0.97 9.66 9.65
N HIS A 81 0.23 8.82 8.92
CA HIS A 81 -0.75 7.91 9.51
C HIS A 81 -0.10 6.95 10.51
N ASN A 82 0.99 6.29 10.13
CA ASN A 82 1.68 5.36 11.01
C ASN A 82 2.25 6.05 12.26
N GLU A 83 2.78 7.27 12.13
CA GLU A 83 3.22 8.08 13.28
C GLU A 83 2.06 8.48 14.19
N PHE A 84 0.87 8.76 13.63
CA PHE A 84 -0.32 9.05 14.41
C PHE A 84 -0.78 7.83 15.23
N ILE A 85 -0.79 6.64 14.60
CA ILE A 85 -1.10 5.38 15.27
C ILE A 85 -0.06 5.04 16.36
N SER A 86 1.24 5.19 16.06
CA SER A 86 2.33 4.86 16.99
C SER A 86 2.39 5.81 18.20
N SER A 87 2.06 7.08 18.00
CA SER A 87 2.01 8.09 19.05
C SER A 87 0.87 7.86 20.06
N ASN A 88 -0.02 6.88 19.82
CA ASN A 88 -1.18 6.55 20.66
C ASN A 88 -1.98 7.79 21.09
N ILE A 89 -2.02 8.80 20.20
CA ILE A 89 -2.89 9.94 20.35
C ILE A 89 -4.28 9.38 20.07
N LYS A 90 -4.94 8.88 21.12
CA LYS A 90 -6.39 8.72 21.08
C LYS A 90 -6.94 10.05 20.58
N LYS A 91 -7.97 10.04 19.72
CA LYS A 91 -8.86 11.19 19.59
C LYS A 91 -9.27 11.55 21.01
N VAL A 92 -8.55 12.48 21.64
CA VAL A 92 -8.95 13.04 22.91
C VAL A 92 -10.24 13.72 22.54
N ASP A 93 -11.32 13.17 23.07
CA ASP A 93 -12.61 13.80 23.12
C ASP A 93 -12.39 15.26 23.54
N VAL A 94 -12.36 16.16 22.56
CA VAL A 94 -12.40 17.60 22.79
C VAL A 94 -13.84 17.93 23.16
N PHE A 95 -14.33 17.35 24.25
CA PHE A 95 -15.44 17.90 25.00
C PHE A 95 -14.84 18.96 25.91
N LEU A 96 -14.78 20.18 25.37
CA LEU A 96 -14.66 21.39 26.18
C LEU A 96 -15.73 21.31 27.27
N THR A 97 -15.29 21.21 28.52
CA THR A 97 -16.13 21.34 29.71
C THR A 97 -16.14 22.79 30.17
#